data_AF-A0A9E3QBS0-F1
#
_entry.id   AF-A0A9E3QBS0-F1
#
_cell.length_a   1.000
_cell.length_b   1.000
_cell.length_c   1.000
_cell.angle_alpha   90.00
_cell.angle_beta   90.00
_cell.angle_gamma   90.00
#
_symmetry.space_group_name_H-M   'P 1'
#
loop_
_entity.id
_entity.type
_entity.pdbx_description
1 polymer ?
#
loop_
_entity_poly.entity_id
_entity_poly.type
_entity_poly.pdbx_seq_one_letter_code
_entity_poly.pdbx_strand_id
1 'polypeptide(L)'
;MAEQKQRPKKKWVQGVKTVSTFPPQGTFTKDAETIARTMASKKVSPKGIGSGIRMVQFFINRAGKSLAPERKKELEKAKQLLQEMARQKR
;
A
#
# COMPACT_ATOMS: atom_id res chain seq x y z
N MET A 1 -5.77 33.94 40.42
CA MET A 1 -5.90 32.62 39.76
C MET A 1 -5.32 32.75 38.37
N ALA A 2 -4.22 32.05 38.05
CA ALA A 2 -3.56 32.19 36.75
C ALA A 2 -4.29 31.38 35.68
N GLU A 3 -4.78 32.05 34.64
CA GLU A 3 -5.45 31.45 33.50
C GLU A 3 -4.45 30.66 32.65
N GLN A 4 -4.55 29.32 32.68
CA GLN A 4 -3.72 28.47 31.82
C GLN A 4 -4.25 28.51 30.38
N LYS A 5 -3.58 29.27 29.50
CA LYS A 5 -3.83 29.21 28.05
C LYS A 5 -3.52 27.82 27.51
N GLN A 6 -4.56 27.12 27.04
CA GLN A 6 -4.41 25.80 26.41
C GLN A 6 -3.57 25.90 25.13
N ARG A 7 -2.55 25.04 25.00
CA ARG A 7 -1.69 24.97 23.81
C ARG A 7 -2.48 24.38 22.63
N PRO A 8 -2.34 24.93 21.41
CA PRO A 8 -3.07 24.42 20.25
C PRO A 8 -2.72 22.95 19.99
N LYS A 9 -3.76 22.11 19.83
CA LYS A 9 -3.61 20.69 19.54
C LYS A 9 -2.86 20.53 18.22
N LYS A 10 -1.64 19.95 18.26
CA LYS A 10 -0.81 19.70 17.07
C LYS A 10 -1.47 18.62 16.20
N LYS A 11 -2.27 19.04 15.21
CA LYS A 11 -2.92 18.14 14.25
C LYS A 11 -1.99 17.82 13.08
N TRP A 12 -0.86 17.15 13.35
CA TRP A 12 0.16 16.84 12.33
C TRP A 12 -0.40 16.17 11.07
N VAL A 13 -1.36 15.25 11.26
CA VAL A 13 -2.03 14.52 10.16
C VAL A 13 -2.81 15.45 9.22
N GLN A 14 -3.33 16.59 9.71
CA GLN A 14 -4.13 17.52 8.90
C GLN A 14 -3.33 18.14 7.74
N GLY A 15 -2.00 18.21 7.85
CA GLY A 15 -1.14 18.74 6.78
C GLY A 15 -0.71 17.71 5.74
N VAL A 16 -0.94 16.41 5.98
CA VAL A 16 -0.41 15.34 5.11
C VAL A 16 -1.33 15.13 3.91
N LYS A 17 -0.99 15.74 2.78
CA LYS A 17 -1.68 15.56 1.49
C LYS A 17 -1.13 14.41 0.65
N THR A 18 -0.02 13.81 1.07
CA THR A 18 0.72 12.85 0.26
C THR A 18 0.02 11.50 0.20
N VAL A 19 -0.45 11.13 -0.99
CA VAL A 19 -1.01 9.79 -1.23
C VAL A 19 0.11 8.83 -1.64
N SER A 20 0.22 7.69 -0.95
CA SER A 20 1.23 6.67 -1.29
C SER A 20 0.76 5.74 -2.41
N THR A 21 -0.47 5.24 -2.29
CA THR A 21 -1.10 4.31 -3.24
C THR A 21 -2.62 4.36 -3.08
N PHE A 22 -3.38 4.13 -4.13
CA PHE A 22 -4.85 4.08 -4.11
C PHE A 22 -5.38 3.01 -5.08
N PRO A 23 -5.26 1.71 -4.72
CA PRO A 23 -5.76 0.63 -5.56
C PRO A 23 -7.29 0.70 -5.71
N PRO A 24 -7.83 0.46 -6.92
CA PRO A 24 -9.26 0.28 -7.11
C PRO A 24 -9.83 -0.83 -6.22
N GLN A 25 -11.13 -0.75 -5.92
CA GLN A 25 -11.80 -1.79 -5.14
C GLN A 25 -11.65 -3.16 -5.82
N GLY A 26 -11.44 -4.20 -5.01
CA GLY A 26 -11.25 -5.56 -5.50
C GLY A 26 -9.89 -5.84 -6.15
N THR A 27 -8.93 -4.89 -6.17
CA THR A 27 -7.59 -5.16 -6.74
C THR A 27 -6.96 -6.40 -6.10
N PHE A 28 -7.01 -6.52 -4.77
CA PHE A 28 -6.39 -7.63 -4.03
C PHE A 28 -7.19 -8.93 -4.03
N THR A 29 -8.27 -9.04 -4.81
CA THR A 29 -8.98 -10.31 -5.05
C THR A 29 -8.70 -10.89 -6.43
N LYS A 30 -8.00 -10.16 -7.30
CA LYS A 30 -7.63 -10.59 -8.66
C LYS A 30 -6.39 -11.50 -8.67
N ASP A 31 -6.00 -12.01 -9.83
CA ASP A 31 -4.75 -12.76 -9.98
C ASP A 31 -3.49 -11.90 -9.73
N ALA A 32 -2.37 -12.57 -9.51
CA ALA A 32 -1.10 -11.96 -9.15
C ALA A 32 -0.56 -11.00 -10.22
N GLU A 33 -0.76 -11.33 -11.49
CA GLU A 33 -0.27 -10.53 -12.60
C GLU A 33 -1.07 -9.23 -12.70
N THR A 34 -2.40 -9.32 -12.58
CA THR A 34 -3.27 -8.14 -12.58
C THR A 34 -2.97 -7.23 -11.38
N ILE A 35 -2.74 -7.79 -10.20
CA ILE A 35 -2.31 -7.01 -9.02
C ILE A 35 -0.98 -6.30 -9.32
N ALA A 36 0.02 -7.03 -9.82
CA ALA A 36 1.35 -6.48 -10.08
C ALA A 36 1.29 -5.36 -11.13
N ARG A 37 0.63 -5.59 -12.26
CA ARG A 37 0.46 -4.57 -13.31
C ARG A 37 -0.26 -3.32 -12.81
N THR A 38 -1.33 -3.50 -12.04
CA THR A 38 -2.11 -2.39 -11.47
C THR A 38 -1.26 -1.58 -10.49
N MET A 39 -0.60 -2.25 -9.54
CA MET A 39 0.20 -1.61 -8.50
C MET A 39 1.52 -1.02 -9.02
N ALA A 40 2.03 -1.47 -10.17
CA ALA A 40 3.22 -0.91 -10.82
C ALA A 40 2.96 0.44 -11.51
N SER A 41 1.69 0.78 -11.78
CA SER A 41 1.31 2.02 -12.45
C SER A 41 1.49 3.24 -11.54
N LYS A 42 2.11 4.32 -12.05
CA LYS A 42 2.18 5.62 -11.34
C LYS A 42 0.81 6.21 -11.04
N LYS A 43 -0.22 5.83 -11.83
CA LYS A 43 -1.61 6.24 -11.58
C LYS A 43 -2.16 5.64 -10.30
N VAL A 44 -1.70 4.46 -9.87
CA VAL A 44 -2.17 3.79 -8.65
C VAL A 44 -1.17 3.96 -7.51
N SER A 45 0.12 3.99 -7.85
CA SER A 45 1.25 4.08 -6.93
C SER A 45 2.14 5.28 -7.32
N PRO A 46 1.76 6.53 -6.99
CA PRO A 46 2.50 7.73 -7.42
C PRO A 46 3.96 7.75 -6.97
N LYS A 47 4.24 7.13 -5.82
CA LYS A 47 5.60 6.98 -5.27
C LYS A 47 6.41 5.85 -5.93
N GLY A 48 5.89 5.27 -7.02
CA GLY A 48 6.54 4.22 -7.79
C GLY A 48 6.31 2.81 -7.26
N ILE A 49 6.92 1.83 -7.93
CA ILE A 49 6.70 0.39 -7.69
C ILE A 49 6.96 0.00 -6.23
N GLY A 50 7.98 0.60 -5.58
CA GLY A 50 8.28 0.35 -4.17
C GLY A 50 7.15 0.72 -3.20
N SER A 51 6.29 1.67 -3.56
CA SER A 51 5.07 1.96 -2.77
C SER A 51 4.00 0.89 -2.98
N GLY A 52 3.89 0.35 -4.20
CA GLY A 52 3.02 -0.78 -4.50
C GLY A 52 3.41 -2.06 -3.75
N ILE A 53 4.71 -2.39 -3.72
CA ILE A 53 5.25 -3.53 -2.95
C ILE A 53 4.87 -3.42 -1.48
N ARG A 54 5.07 -2.24 -0.88
CA ARG A 54 4.72 -1.98 0.53
C ARG A 54 3.22 -2.12 0.77
N MET A 55 2.38 -1.68 -0.17
CA MET A 55 0.92 -1.82 -0.04
C MET A 55 0.47 -3.28 -0.13
N VAL A 56 1.03 -4.10 -1.03
CA VAL A 56 0.72 -5.55 -1.08
C VAL A 56 1.14 -6.22 0.22
N GLN A 57 2.35 -5.93 0.72
CA GLN A 57 2.83 -6.49 1.99
C GLN A 57 1.96 -6.04 3.18
N PHE A 58 1.56 -4.77 3.21
CA PHE A 58 0.64 -4.24 4.22
C PHE A 58 -0.69 -4.99 4.20
N PHE A 59 -1.27 -5.25 3.03
CA PHE A 59 -2.52 -5.99 2.89
C PHE A 59 -2.39 -7.42 3.45
N ILE A 60 -1.32 -8.14 3.09
CA ILE A 60 -1.04 -9.49 3.62
C ILE A 60 -0.97 -9.46 5.15
N ASN A 61 -0.19 -8.52 5.70
CA ASN A 61 -0.01 -8.41 7.15
C ASN A 61 -1.31 -8.03 7.87
N ARG A 62 -2.11 -7.15 7.27
CA ARG A 62 -3.37 -6.65 7.84
C ARG A 62 -4.46 -7.71 7.83
N ALA A 63 -4.51 -8.54 6.80
CA ALA A 63 -5.45 -9.66 6.69
C ALA A 63 -5.07 -10.80 7.66
N GLY A 64 -3.78 -11.07 7.84
CA GLY A 64 -3.30 -12.03 8.83
C GLY A 64 -3.93 -13.42 8.66
N LYS A 65 -4.54 -13.95 9.73
CA LYS A 65 -5.11 -15.31 9.78
C LYS A 65 -6.41 -15.48 8.98
N SER A 66 -7.10 -14.39 8.64
CA SER A 66 -8.35 -14.48 7.86
C SER A 66 -8.11 -14.64 6.36
N LEU A 67 -6.84 -14.63 5.92
CA LEU A 67 -6.46 -14.80 4.54
C LEU A 67 -6.27 -16.29 4.23
N ALA A 68 -7.07 -16.82 3.30
CA ALA A 68 -6.92 -18.19 2.83
C ALA A 68 -5.48 -18.45 2.33
N PRO A 69 -4.89 -19.64 2.57
CA PRO A 69 -3.51 -19.94 2.19
C PRO A 69 -3.23 -19.71 0.69
N GLU A 70 -4.18 -20.08 -0.16
CA GLU A 70 -4.10 -19.87 -1.61
C GLU A 70 -4.05 -18.38 -1.97
N ARG A 71 -4.91 -17.58 -1.34
CA ARG A 71 -4.95 -16.13 -1.55
C ARG A 71 -3.66 -15.47 -1.06
N LYS A 72 -3.08 -15.96 0.04
CA LYS A 72 -1.78 -15.51 0.52
C LYS A 72 -0.68 -15.80 -0.50
N LYS A 73 -0.64 -17.01 -1.06
CA LYS A 73 0.32 -17.37 -2.13
C LYS A 73 0.16 -16.45 -3.35
N GLU A 74 -1.07 -16.14 -3.75
CA GLU A 74 -1.33 -15.25 -4.89
C GLU A 74 -0.79 -13.83 -4.65
N LEU A 75 -1.01 -13.28 -3.45
CA LEU A 75 -0.50 -11.96 -3.06
C LEU A 75 1.03 -11.95 -2.92
N GLU A 76 1.63 -13.04 -2.43
CA GLU A 76 3.08 -13.19 -2.37
C GLU A 76 3.71 -13.27 -3.78
N LYS A 77 3.08 -13.99 -4.70
CA LYS A 77 3.46 -14.02 -6.11
C LYS A 77 3.37 -12.62 -6.74
N ALA A 78 2.29 -11.88 -6.48
CA ALA A 78 2.16 -10.50 -6.93
C ALA A 78 3.29 -9.60 -6.41
N LYS A 79 3.67 -9.76 -5.14
CA LYS A 79 4.80 -9.06 -4.52
C LYS A 79 6.12 -9.36 -5.22
N GLN A 80 6.37 -10.63 -5.55
CA GLN A 80 7.58 -11.05 -6.27
C GLN A 80 7.64 -10.44 -7.68
N LEU A 81 6.54 -10.46 -8.43
CA LEU A 81 6.45 -9.82 -9.75
C LEU A 81 6.75 -8.31 -9.67
N LEU A 82 6.19 -7.62 -8.68
CA LEU A 82 6.49 -6.20 -8.44
C LEU A 82 7.97 -5.97 -8.12
N GLN A 83 8.59 -6.83 -7.32
CA GLN A 83 10.02 -6.73 -7.01
C GLN A 83 10.88 -6.95 -8.26
N GLU A 84 10.50 -7.88 -9.13
CA GLU A 84 11.18 -8.10 -10.39
C GLU A 84 11.07 -6.90 -11.33
N MET A 85 9.86 -6.36 -11.50
CA MET A 85 9.65 -5.13 -12.27
C MET A 85 10.44 -3.94 -11.70
N ALA A 86 10.57 -3.86 -10.38
CA ALA A 86 11.38 -2.83 -9.73
C ALA A 86 12.89 -2.99 -10.00
N ARG A 87 13.38 -4.23 -10.13
CA ARG A 87 14.77 -4.51 -10.52
C ARG A 87 15.02 -4.16 -11.99
N GLN A 88 14.08 -4.45 -12.88
CA GLN A 88 14.21 -4.18 -14.32
C GLN A 88 14.12 -2.68 -14.67
N LYS A 89 13.44 -1.87 -13.85
CA LYS A 89 13.33 -0.41 -14.03
C LYS A 89 14.44 0.41 -13.36
N ARG A 90 15.34 -0.24 -12.64
CA ARG A 90 16.49 0.39 -11.99
C ARG A 90 17.66 0.49 -12.96
#